data_AF-A0A3N6LXB5-F1
#
_entry.id   AF-A0A3N6LXB5-F1
#
_cell.length_a   1.000
_cell.length_b   1.000
_cell.length_c   1.000
_cell.angle_alpha   90.00
_cell.angle_beta   90.00
_cell.angle_gamma   90.00
#
_symmetry.space_group_name_H-M   'P 1'
#
loop_
_entity.id
_entity.type
_entity.pdbx_description
1 polymer ?
#
loop_
_entity_poly.entity_id
_entity_poly.type
_entity_poly.pdbx_seq_one_letter_code
_entity_poly.pdbx_strand_id
1 'polypeptide(L)' 'MVSRENKVVGGFVVVAMVLTYGGFWLTDLSSEMLMGVLIFVGVVAPMVVNNYLDNRESV' A
#
# COMPACT_ATOMS: atom_id res chain seq x y z
N MET A 1 -13.54 -6.94 15.91
CA MET A 1 -12.83 -5.66 16.13
C MET A 1 -11.84 -5.49 14.98
N VAL A 2 -11.75 -4.33 14.33
CA VAL A 2 -10.74 -4.14 13.27
C VAL A 2 -9.40 -3.83 13.93
N SER A 3 -8.39 -4.69 13.73
CA SER A 3 -7.04 -4.49 14.28
C SER A 3 -6.37 -3.25 13.68
N ARG A 4 -5.37 -2.69 14.39
CA ARG A 4 -4.53 -1.59 13.88
C ARG A 4 -3.88 -2.01 12.56
N GLU A 5 -3.38 -3.24 12.49
CA GLU A 5 -2.78 -3.83 11.29
C GLU A 5 -3.74 -3.82 10.09
N ASN A 6 -4.98 -4.27 10.29
CA ASN A 6 -5.99 -4.30 9.23
C ASN A 6 -6.38 -2.89 8.77
N LYS A 7 -6.35 -1.90 9.66
CA LYS A 7 -6.57 -0.50 9.28
C LYS A 7 -5.43 0.02 8.39
N VAL A 8 -4.18 -0.29 8.73
CA VAL A 8 -3.01 0.09 7.93
C VAL A 8 -3.09 -0.56 6.56
N VAL A 9 -3.26 -1.88 6.50
CA VAL A 9 -3.36 -2.62 5.24
C VAL A 9 -4.53 -2.10 4.39
N GLY A 10 -5.71 -1.93 4.99
CA GLY A 10 -6.88 -1.43 4.28
C GLY A 10 -6.67 -0.03 3.68
N GLY A 11 -6.02 0.88 4.43
CA GLY A 11 -5.66 2.21 3.93
C GLY A 11 -4.71 2.15 2.73
N PHE A 12 -3.65 1.34 2.81
CA PHE A 12 -2.68 1.18 1.73
C PHE A 12 -3.29 0.53 0.48
N VAL A 13 -4.20 -0.43 0.63
CA VAL A 13 -4.94 -1.02 -0.50
C VAL A 13 -5.75 0.05 -1.23
N VAL A 14 -6.47 0.91 -0.51
CA VAL A 14 -7.24 2.00 -1.13
C VAL A 14 -6.32 2.96 -1.89
N VAL A 15 -5.19 3.36 -1.29
CA VAL A 15 -4.21 4.24 -1.95
C VAL A 15 -3.62 3.56 -3.19
N ALA A 16 -3.25 2.29 -3.11
CA ALA A 16 -2.68 1.55 -4.24
C ALA A 16 -3.69 1.44 -5.40
N MET A 17 -4.96 1.21 -5.11
CA MET A 17 -6.04 1.19 -6.10
C MET A 17 -6.20 2.56 -6.79
N VAL A 18 -6.23 3.64 -6.00
CA VAL A 18 -6.33 5.01 -6.55
C VAL A 18 -5.12 5.34 -7.42
N LEU A 19 -3.91 5.01 -6.98
CA LEU A 19 -2.68 5.26 -7.73
C LEU A 19 -2.62 4.46 -9.03
N THR A 20 -3.01 3.18 -8.99
CA THR A 20 -2.93 2.30 -10.16
C THR A 20 -4.01 2.66 -11.18
N TYR A 21 -5.25 2.84 -10.73
CA TYR A 21 -6.36 3.22 -11.60
C TYR A 21 -6.20 4.63 -12.14
N GLY A 22 -5.82 5.58 -11.27
CA GLY A 22 -5.52 6.95 -11.67
C GLY A 22 -4.33 7.01 -12.63
N GLY A 23 -3.25 6.29 -12.32
CA GLY A 23 -2.07 6.19 -13.19
C GLY A 23 -2.40 5.64 -14.57
N PHE A 24 -3.24 4.60 -14.65
CA PHE A 24 -3.71 4.05 -15.92
C PHE A 24 -4.43 5.08 -16.81
N TRP A 25 -5.22 5.97 -16.22
CA TRP A 25 -5.98 6.98 -16.98
C TRP A 25 -5.24 8.30 -17.22
N LEU A 26 -4.33 8.66 -16.32
CA LEU A 26 -3.72 10.00 -16.27
C LEU A 26 -2.25 10.03 -16.68
N THR A 27 -1.64 8.87 -16.95
CA THR A 27 -0.22 8.76 -17.30
C THR A 27 0.02 7.73 -18.39
N ASP A 28 1.14 7.86 -19.10
CA ASP A 28 1.60 6.88 -20.10
C ASP A 28 2.49 5.78 -19.49
N LEU A 29 2.34 5.50 -18.18
CA LEU A 29 3.12 4.45 -17.52
C LEU A 29 2.75 3.08 -18.10
N SER A 30 3.77 2.24 -18.31
CA SER A 30 3.53 0.87 -18.76
C SER A 30 2.82 0.04 -17.69
N SER A 31 2.12 -1.01 -18.13
CA SER A 31 1.41 -1.94 -17.24
C SER A 31 2.34 -2.57 -16.19
N GLU A 32 3.61 -2.83 -16.53
CA GLU A 32 4.60 -3.36 -15.60
C GLU A 32 4.94 -2.35 -14.50
N MET A 33 5.06 -1.06 -14.83
CA MET A 33 5.30 -0.02 -13.82
C MET A 33 4.08 0.17 -12.91
N LEU A 34 2.87 0.20 -13.47
CA LEU A 34 1.64 0.28 -12.69
C LEU A 34 1.47 -0.94 -11.78
N MET A 35 1.81 -2.14 -12.26
CA MET A 35 1.85 -3.35 -11.45
C MET A 35 2.88 -3.24 -10.31
N GLY A 36 4.08 -2.71 -10.61
CA GLY A 36 5.10 -2.43 -9.62
C GLY A 36 4.61 -1.49 -8.52
N VAL A 37 3.91 -0.40 -8.88
CA VAL A 37 3.28 0.54 -7.94
C VAL A 37 2.24 -0.17 -7.09
N LEU A 38 1.35 -0.97 -7.70
CA LEU A 38 0.31 -1.71 -6.99
C LEU A 38 0.91 -2.65 -5.94
N ILE A 39 1.92 -3.43 -6.30
CA ILE A 39 2.59 -4.36 -5.38
C ILE A 39 3.34 -3.59 -4.29
N PHE A 40 4.11 -2.56 -4.66
CA PHE A 40 4.89 -1.80 -3.70
C PHE A 40 4.00 -1.11 -2.66
N VAL A 41 2.98 -0.38 -3.11
CA VAL A 41 2.10 0.38 -2.21
C VAL A 41 1.10 -0.52 -1.50
N GLY A 42 0.52 -1.51 -2.18
CA GLY A 42 -0.52 -2.38 -1.62
C GLY A 42 0.01 -3.48 -0.71
N VAL A 43 1.28 -3.86 -0.85
CA VAL A 43 1.85 -5.03 -0.15
C VAL A 43 3.10 -4.66 0.64
N VAL A 44 4.14 -4.14 -0.02
CA VAL A 44 5.45 -3.91 0.63
C VAL A 44 5.37 -2.78 1.66
N ALA A 45 4.80 -1.64 1.30
CA ALA A 45 4.69 -0.48 2.18
C ALA A 45 3.92 -0.77 3.49
N PRO A 46 2.71 -1.39 3.49
CA PRO A 46 2.02 -1.71 4.73
C PRO A 46 2.75 -2.74 5.59
N MET A 47 3.50 -3.68 4.99
CA MET A 47 4.36 -4.59 5.76
C MET A 47 5.45 -3.83 6.52
N VAL A 48 6.14 -2.90 5.85
CA VAL A 48 7.18 -2.08 6.48
C VAL A 48 6.59 -1.20 7.58
N VAL A 49 5.44 -0.56 7.31
CA VAL A 49 4.77 0.31 8.29
C VAL A 49 4.32 -0.48 9.51
N ASN A 50 3.68 -1.64 9.33
CA ASN A 50 3.26 -2.47 10.46
C ASN A 50 4.44 -2.95 11.29
N ASN A 51 5.50 -3.48 10.65
CA ASN A 51 6.72 -3.88 11.36
C ASN A 51 7.32 -2.72 12.18
N TYR A 52 7.35 -1.51 11.63
CA TYR A 52 7.82 -0.34 12.35
C TYR A 52 6.97 -0.01 13.57
N LEU A 53 5.65 -0.06 13.44
CA LEU A 53 4.73 0.22 14.53
C LEU A 53 4.80 -0.87 15.62
N ASP A 54 4.93 -2.13 15.25
CA ASP A 54 5.08 -3.25 16.18
C ASP A 54 6.37 -3.15 17.00
N ASN A 55 7.47 -2.75 16.36
CA ASN A 55 8.74 -2.48 17.05
C ASN A 55 8.68 -1.28 18.01
N ARG A 56 7.73 -0.35 17.81
CA ARG A 56 7.54 0.80 18.71
C ARG A 56 6.64 0.50 19.90
N GLU A 57 5.69 -0.41 19.74
CA GLU A 57 4.79 -0.82 20.83
C GLU A 57 5.46 -1.81 21.80
N SER A 58 6.59 -2.40 21.41
CA SER A 58 7.37 -3.36 22.20
C SER A 58 8.45 -2.73 23.09
N VAL A 59 8.61 -1.40 23.05
CA VAL A 59 9.52 -0.60 23.89
C VAL A 59 8.72 0.17 24.93
#